data_AF-A0A7K1JZK2-F1
#
_entry.id   AF-A0A7K1JZK2-F1
#
_cell.length_a   1.000
_cell.length_b   1.000
_cell.length_c   1.000
_cell.angle_alpha   90.00
_cell.angle_beta   90.00
_cell.angle_gamma   90.00
#
_symmetry.space_group_name_H-M   'P 1'
#
loop_
_entity.id
_entity.type
_entity.pdbx_description
1 polymer ?
#
loop_
_entity_poly.entity_id
_entity_poly.type
_entity_poly.pdbx_seq_one_letter_code
_entity_poly.pdbx_strand_id
1 'polypeptide(L)'
;MQPQMRYWQRSVRISCMGAWGAGPFDNDDAADFLGDLRESDDIELELARCLRMATGAYVEAPEGSCAIAAAAIIALTCSDAVDHRVREWSDVVADIAIKQTQAPALARLASAAIMRVTAADSELAALWEDGDATEWRAIASGVESSLRGVGTQNYQDWAPYPGLAEAAAIALRDPDAALDELRAVVNLADVRVFTLDREPGENPERLWQQVALIEGRRLILWQGEDETGRFDSVEFTSTIHVIPLSAVTEYKLRTTYQRVGGVRSLLSVDFWLFTATSAKSRAVSISETKYEVAEFYFGKSIVDGGLAQMERLLQFGRAVAQHA
;
A
#
# COMPACT_ATOMS: atom_id res chain seq x y z
N MET A 1 -25.83 39.38 23.26
CA MET A 1 -24.56 39.60 22.54
C MET A 1 -24.28 38.34 21.76
N GLN A 2 -24.69 38.30 20.48
CA GLN A 2 -24.53 37.14 19.59
C GLN A 2 -23.21 37.28 18.82
N PRO A 3 -22.45 36.21 18.55
CA PRO A 3 -21.34 36.27 17.62
C PRO A 3 -21.86 36.09 16.19
N GLN A 4 -21.52 37.04 15.32
CA GLN A 4 -21.80 36.99 13.89
C GLN A 4 -20.94 35.90 13.21
N MET A 5 -21.61 34.93 12.56
CA MET A 5 -21.01 34.08 11.54
C MET A 5 -20.63 34.94 10.32
N ARG A 6 -19.34 35.02 10.01
CA ARG A 6 -18.84 35.59 8.76
C ARG A 6 -18.83 34.48 7.71
N TYR A 7 -19.82 34.52 6.82
CA TYR A 7 -19.78 33.77 5.57
C TYR A 7 -18.74 34.41 4.64
N TRP A 8 -17.66 33.69 4.34
CA TRP A 8 -16.78 34.01 3.23
C TRP A 8 -17.39 33.43 1.96
N GLN A 9 -18.25 34.19 1.27
CA GLN A 9 -18.55 33.92 -0.13
C GLN A 9 -17.37 34.44 -0.97
N ARG A 10 -16.49 33.53 -1.42
CA ARG A 10 -15.54 33.85 -2.48
C ARG A 10 -16.28 33.77 -3.82
N SER A 11 -16.24 34.86 -4.57
CA SER A 11 -16.68 34.90 -5.97
C SER A 11 -15.70 34.11 -6.82
N VAL A 12 -15.99 32.82 -7.04
CA VAL A 12 -15.30 32.00 -8.03
C VAL A 12 -15.74 32.46 -9.41
N ARG A 13 -14.81 32.98 -10.22
CA ARG A 13 -15.00 33.10 -11.67
C ARG A 13 -14.12 32.06 -12.33
N ILE A 14 -14.72 30.94 -12.72
CA ILE A 14 -14.12 29.94 -13.59
C ILE A 14 -15.16 29.63 -14.67
N SER A 15 -14.75 29.63 -15.93
CA SER A 15 -15.59 29.21 -17.05
C SER A 15 -14.73 28.54 -18.10
N CYS A 16 -14.54 27.24 -17.91
CA CYS A 16 -14.53 26.24 -18.99
C CYS A 16 -15.44 25.12 -18.47
N MET A 17 -16.39 24.61 -19.26
CA MET A 17 -17.57 23.85 -18.81
C MET A 17 -17.29 22.43 -18.23
N GLY A 18 -16.19 22.21 -17.51
CA GLY A 18 -15.85 20.91 -16.89
C GLY A 18 -14.78 20.93 -15.79
N ALA A 19 -13.97 21.98 -15.66
CA ALA A 19 -12.93 22.07 -14.62
C ALA A 19 -13.33 23.10 -13.55
N TRP A 20 -13.88 22.65 -12.43
CA TRP A 20 -14.21 23.49 -11.27
C TRP A 20 -12.97 23.61 -10.38
N GLY A 21 -12.48 24.84 -10.17
CA GLY A 21 -11.27 25.17 -9.38
C GLY A 21 -9.96 24.64 -9.95
N ALA A 22 -8.84 25.34 -9.70
CA ALA A 22 -7.51 24.87 -10.09
C ALA A 22 -6.90 23.89 -9.05
N GLY A 23 -7.53 23.77 -7.88
CA GLY A 23 -7.07 22.95 -6.77
C GLY A 23 -7.24 21.45 -7.00
N PRO A 24 -6.46 20.60 -6.32
CA PRO A 24 -6.50 19.15 -6.50
C PRO A 24 -7.83 18.48 -6.15
N PHE A 25 -8.66 19.14 -5.34
CA PHE A 25 -9.92 18.60 -4.80
C PHE A 25 -11.14 19.45 -5.18
N ASP A 26 -10.98 20.42 -6.07
CA ASP A 26 -12.07 21.33 -6.45
C ASP A 26 -13.01 20.73 -7.51
N ASN A 27 -12.57 19.68 -8.20
CA ASN A 27 -13.34 18.96 -9.22
C ASN A 27 -14.20 17.84 -8.59
N ASP A 28 -15.42 17.64 -9.10
CA ASP A 28 -16.37 16.66 -8.57
C ASP A 28 -15.82 15.22 -8.61
N ASP A 29 -15.17 14.79 -9.70
CA ASP A 29 -14.57 13.45 -9.80
C ASP A 29 -13.45 13.27 -8.75
N ALA A 30 -12.66 14.31 -8.50
CA ALA A 30 -11.63 14.31 -7.45
C ALA A 30 -12.23 14.25 -6.04
N ALA A 31 -13.35 14.94 -5.80
CA ALA A 31 -14.06 14.92 -4.53
C ALA A 31 -14.72 13.55 -4.27
N ASP A 32 -15.34 12.95 -5.29
CA ASP A 32 -15.91 11.61 -5.24
C ASP A 32 -14.82 10.57 -4.95
N PHE A 33 -13.69 10.64 -5.66
CA PHE A 33 -12.54 9.77 -5.39
C PHE A 33 -12.03 9.89 -3.95
N LEU A 34 -11.94 11.10 -3.40
CA LEU A 34 -11.53 11.30 -2.01
C LEU A 34 -12.54 10.70 -1.02
N GLY A 35 -13.83 10.73 -1.34
CA GLY A 35 -14.89 10.05 -0.58
C GLY A 35 -14.70 8.54 -0.59
N ASP A 36 -14.58 7.94 -1.78
CA ASP A 36 -14.36 6.50 -1.96
C ASP A 36 -13.09 6.02 -1.25
N LEU A 37 -12.02 6.82 -1.31
CA LEU A 37 -10.75 6.48 -0.66
C LEU A 37 -10.87 6.38 0.85
N ARG A 38 -11.69 7.23 1.49
CA ARG A 38 -11.94 7.21 2.93
C ARG A 38 -12.77 6.01 3.38
N GLU A 39 -13.56 5.44 2.48
CA GLU A 39 -14.34 4.22 2.73
C GLU A 39 -13.56 2.93 2.42
N SER A 40 -12.35 3.04 1.85
CA SER A 40 -11.52 1.89 1.49
C SER A 40 -10.81 1.27 2.69
N ASP A 41 -10.80 -0.06 2.73
CA ASP A 41 -9.97 -0.84 3.65
C ASP A 41 -8.48 -0.89 3.23
N ASP A 42 -8.16 -0.50 1.98
CA ASP A 42 -6.82 -0.51 1.40
C ASP A 42 -6.58 0.79 0.60
N ILE A 43 -6.19 1.84 1.33
CA ILE A 43 -5.96 3.19 0.81
C ILE A 43 -4.86 3.17 -0.26
N GLU A 44 -3.78 2.44 -0.02
CA GLU A 44 -2.64 2.39 -0.94
C GLU A 44 -2.97 1.71 -2.26
N LEU A 45 -3.74 0.61 -2.23
CA LEU A 45 -4.16 -0.06 -3.45
C LEU A 45 -5.13 0.81 -4.27
N GLU A 46 -6.04 1.54 -3.63
CA GLU A 46 -6.98 2.45 -4.32
C GLU A 46 -6.26 3.67 -4.91
N LEU A 47 -5.31 4.26 -4.19
CA LEU A 47 -4.40 5.28 -4.76
C LEU A 47 -3.65 4.72 -5.98
N ALA A 48 -3.08 3.53 -5.87
CA ALA A 48 -2.36 2.89 -6.97
C ALA A 48 -3.27 2.62 -8.17
N ARG A 49 -4.52 2.18 -7.96
CA ARG A 49 -5.51 1.98 -9.04
C ARG A 49 -5.79 3.29 -9.77
N CYS A 50 -6.12 4.34 -9.03
CA CYS A 50 -6.46 5.65 -9.56
C CYS A 50 -5.31 6.20 -10.43
N LEU A 51 -4.10 6.26 -9.86
CA LEU A 51 -2.92 6.77 -10.56
C LEU A 51 -2.61 5.99 -11.84
N ARG A 52 -2.80 4.67 -11.82
CA ARG A 52 -2.57 3.83 -12.99
C ARG A 52 -3.56 4.07 -14.12
N MET A 53 -4.81 4.43 -13.84
CA MET A 53 -5.78 4.77 -14.89
C MET A 53 -5.31 5.97 -15.70
N ALA A 54 -4.67 6.95 -15.07
CA ALA A 54 -4.09 8.12 -15.71
C ALA A 54 -2.73 7.87 -16.40
N THR A 55 -2.30 6.62 -16.61
CA THR A 55 -1.07 6.29 -17.36
C THR A 55 -1.34 5.72 -18.76
N GLY A 56 -2.59 5.75 -19.21
CA GLY A 56 -3.01 5.28 -20.54
C GLY A 56 -2.44 6.08 -21.72
N ALA A 57 -2.70 5.60 -22.95
CA ALA A 57 -2.31 6.27 -24.19
C ALA A 57 -3.13 7.55 -24.48
N TYR A 58 -4.26 7.72 -23.82
CA TYR A 58 -5.02 8.96 -23.72
C TYR A 58 -5.60 9.00 -22.30
N VAL A 59 -5.64 10.17 -21.68
CA VAL A 59 -6.18 10.36 -20.33
C VAL A 59 -7.39 11.26 -20.41
N GLU A 60 -8.56 10.69 -20.13
CA GLU A 60 -9.82 11.41 -20.01
C GLU A 60 -9.78 12.35 -18.79
N ALA A 61 -10.62 13.38 -18.79
CA ALA A 61 -10.60 14.43 -17.78
C ALA A 61 -10.91 13.93 -16.36
N PRO A 62 -11.89 13.03 -16.13
CA PRO A 62 -12.17 12.48 -14.81
C PRO A 62 -10.96 11.76 -14.21
N GLU A 63 -10.34 10.85 -14.96
CA GLU A 63 -9.13 10.14 -14.55
C GLU A 63 -7.97 11.08 -14.28
N GLY A 64 -7.84 12.14 -15.08
CA GLY A 64 -6.84 13.18 -14.87
C GLY A 64 -7.06 13.91 -13.54
N SER A 65 -8.29 14.31 -13.25
CA SER A 65 -8.65 15.02 -12.00
C SER A 65 -8.39 14.14 -10.78
N CYS A 66 -8.86 12.89 -10.80
CA CYS A 66 -8.61 11.94 -9.71
C CYS A 66 -7.11 11.67 -9.52
N ALA A 67 -6.31 11.61 -10.59
CA ALA A 67 -4.87 11.41 -10.47
C ALA A 67 -4.12 12.60 -9.87
N ILE A 68 -4.52 13.85 -10.18
CA ILE A 68 -3.99 15.04 -9.50
C ILE A 68 -4.32 14.97 -8.00
N ALA A 69 -5.56 14.62 -7.65
CA ALA A 69 -5.99 14.47 -6.26
C ALA A 69 -5.18 13.39 -5.52
N ALA A 70 -5.08 12.19 -6.09
CA ALA A 70 -4.30 11.08 -5.54
C ALA A 70 -2.83 11.44 -5.33
N ALA A 71 -2.21 12.13 -6.30
CA ALA A 71 -0.84 12.61 -6.20
C ALA A 71 -0.67 13.67 -5.10
N ALA A 72 -1.65 14.58 -4.94
CA ALA A 72 -1.64 15.57 -3.87
C ALA A 72 -1.78 14.92 -2.48
N ILE A 73 -2.64 13.90 -2.32
CA ILE A 73 -2.76 13.12 -1.08
C ILE A 73 -1.40 12.52 -0.71
N ILE A 74 -0.71 11.85 -1.64
CA ILE A 74 0.61 11.25 -1.39
C ILE A 74 1.64 12.32 -1.03
N ALA A 75 1.67 13.44 -1.75
CA ALA A 75 2.56 14.55 -1.47
C ALA A 75 2.34 15.12 -0.05
N LEU A 76 1.10 15.34 0.35
CA LEU A 76 0.74 15.94 1.63
C LEU A 76 0.96 15.00 2.83
N THR A 77 0.78 13.69 2.62
CA THR A 77 0.87 12.67 3.69
C THR A 77 2.27 12.08 3.85
N CYS A 78 3.08 12.06 2.77
CA CYS A 78 4.35 11.33 2.76
C CYS A 78 5.59 12.22 2.54
N SER A 79 5.43 13.52 2.25
CA SER A 79 6.57 14.41 1.99
C SER A 79 6.83 15.36 3.15
N ASP A 80 8.08 15.45 3.56
CA ASP A 80 8.54 16.47 4.51
C ASP A 80 8.67 17.86 3.87
N ALA A 81 8.64 17.95 2.53
CA ALA A 81 8.98 19.15 1.77
C ALA A 81 7.86 19.57 0.79
N VAL A 82 6.63 19.68 1.29
CA VAL A 82 5.46 20.09 0.48
C VAL A 82 5.60 21.54 -0.03
N ASP A 83 5.34 21.78 -1.32
CA ASP A 83 5.25 23.14 -1.90
C ASP A 83 4.11 23.92 -1.21
N HIS A 84 4.36 25.19 -0.87
CA HIS A 84 3.37 26.06 -0.24
C HIS A 84 2.03 26.15 -0.98
N ARG A 85 2.05 26.02 -2.32
CA ARG A 85 0.86 26.00 -3.17
C ARG A 85 -0.02 24.78 -2.91
N VAL A 86 0.55 23.66 -2.47
CA VAL A 86 -0.19 22.42 -2.19
C VAL A 86 -0.53 22.29 -0.71
N ARG A 87 0.30 22.86 0.18
CA ARG A 87 0.14 22.78 1.63
C ARG A 87 -1.20 23.29 2.15
N GLU A 88 -1.89 24.17 1.43
CA GLU A 88 -3.20 24.68 1.85
C GLU A 88 -4.28 23.59 1.99
N TRP A 89 -4.11 22.44 1.33
CA TRP A 89 -5.03 21.29 1.43
C TRP A 89 -4.64 20.25 2.49
N SER A 90 -3.66 20.52 3.36
CA SER A 90 -3.27 19.58 4.42
C SER A 90 -4.45 19.14 5.31
N ASP A 91 -5.34 20.05 5.67
CA ASP A 91 -6.51 19.74 6.50
C ASP A 91 -7.53 18.83 5.77
N VAL A 92 -7.54 18.83 4.44
CA VAL A 92 -8.46 18.02 3.62
C VAL A 92 -8.10 16.53 3.68
N VAL A 93 -6.84 16.20 3.96
CA VAL A 93 -6.33 14.82 3.95
C VAL A 93 -5.76 14.38 5.30
N ALA A 94 -6.01 15.15 6.36
CA ALA A 94 -5.43 14.93 7.68
C ALA A 94 -5.87 13.61 8.33
N ASP A 95 -6.98 13.04 7.88
CA ASP A 95 -7.52 11.76 8.32
C ASP A 95 -6.97 10.55 7.53
N ILE A 96 -6.20 10.80 6.46
CA ILE A 96 -5.64 9.74 5.61
C ILE A 96 -4.23 9.39 6.09
N ALA A 97 -4.02 8.10 6.37
CA ALA A 97 -2.71 7.55 6.69
C ALA A 97 -2.23 6.63 5.56
N ILE A 98 -0.99 6.83 5.10
CA ILE A 98 -0.33 5.98 4.11
C ILE A 98 0.84 5.26 4.78
N LYS A 99 0.92 3.94 4.57
CA LYS A 99 2.05 3.10 4.97
C LYS A 99 3.34 3.64 4.32
N GLN A 100 4.27 4.08 5.16
CA GLN A 100 5.54 4.64 4.72
C GLN A 100 6.39 3.65 3.91
N THR A 101 6.17 2.35 4.07
CA THR A 101 6.80 1.30 3.26
C THR A 101 6.36 1.32 1.80
N GLN A 102 5.15 1.80 1.49
CA GLN A 102 4.58 1.86 0.15
C GLN A 102 4.68 3.25 -0.50
N ALA A 103 4.91 4.29 0.31
CA ALA A 103 5.04 5.68 -0.15
C ALA A 103 6.03 5.88 -1.32
N PRO A 104 7.23 5.26 -1.38
CA PRO A 104 8.15 5.43 -2.50
C PRO A 104 7.60 4.88 -3.83
N ALA A 105 6.86 3.77 -3.80
CA ALA A 105 6.25 3.20 -4.99
C ALA A 105 5.06 4.05 -5.46
N LEU A 106 4.23 4.51 -4.53
CA LEU A 106 3.13 5.43 -4.78
C LEU A 106 3.62 6.75 -5.38
N ALA A 107 4.67 7.36 -4.84
CA ALA A 107 5.23 8.61 -5.35
C ALA A 107 5.76 8.49 -6.78
N ARG A 108 6.36 7.35 -7.14
CA ARG A 108 6.77 7.07 -8.53
C ARG A 108 5.58 6.93 -9.47
N LEU A 109 4.52 6.23 -9.06
CA LEU A 109 3.28 6.15 -9.83
C LEU A 109 2.62 7.51 -9.99
N ALA A 110 2.58 8.30 -8.92
CA ALA A 110 2.01 9.65 -8.90
C ALA A 110 2.77 10.58 -9.84
N SER A 111 4.10 10.57 -9.80
CA SER A 111 4.93 11.38 -10.70
C SER A 111 4.70 11.02 -12.17
N ALA A 112 4.58 9.72 -12.48
CA ALA A 112 4.27 9.26 -13.84
C ALA A 112 2.87 9.68 -14.29
N ALA A 113 1.87 9.62 -13.41
CA ALA A 113 0.51 10.07 -13.69
C ALA A 113 0.46 11.59 -13.93
N ILE A 114 1.07 12.41 -13.07
CA ILE A 114 1.15 13.87 -13.25
C ILE A 114 1.80 14.23 -14.58
N MET A 115 2.90 13.57 -14.94
CA MET A 115 3.56 13.77 -16.23
C MET A 115 2.62 13.46 -17.40
N ARG A 116 1.77 12.43 -17.26
CA ARG A 116 0.84 12.03 -18.32
C ARG A 116 -0.39 12.94 -18.42
N VAL A 117 -0.93 13.38 -17.28
CA VAL A 117 -2.10 14.26 -17.17
C VAL A 117 -1.79 15.68 -17.65
N THR A 118 -0.53 16.13 -17.49
CA THR A 118 -0.10 17.46 -17.94
C THR A 118 0.45 17.50 -19.36
N ALA A 119 0.46 16.35 -20.06
CA ALA A 119 0.91 16.25 -21.45
C ALA A 119 -0.23 16.48 -22.46
N ALA A 120 0.13 16.64 -23.73
CA ALA A 120 -0.81 16.95 -24.81
C ALA A 120 -1.90 15.88 -25.04
N ASP A 121 -1.59 14.60 -24.80
CA ASP A 121 -2.55 13.50 -24.95
C ASP A 121 -3.39 13.31 -23.66
N SER A 122 -3.93 14.41 -23.11
CA SER A 122 -4.84 14.43 -21.97
C SER A 122 -5.99 15.40 -22.21
N GLU A 123 -7.22 14.93 -22.01
CA GLU A 123 -8.42 15.77 -22.08
C GLU A 123 -8.38 16.88 -21.04
N LEU A 124 -7.96 16.59 -19.80
CA LEU A 124 -7.87 17.59 -18.74
C LEU A 124 -6.90 18.74 -19.11
N ALA A 125 -5.74 18.40 -19.68
CA ALA A 125 -4.79 19.42 -20.16
C ALA A 125 -5.40 20.28 -21.26
N ALA A 126 -6.08 19.66 -22.24
CA ALA A 126 -6.74 20.37 -23.33
C ALA A 126 -7.84 21.34 -22.80
N LEU A 127 -8.66 20.89 -21.85
CA LEU A 127 -9.70 21.72 -21.23
C LEU A 127 -9.14 22.96 -20.52
N TRP A 128 -7.98 22.83 -19.87
CA TRP A 128 -7.30 23.97 -19.25
C TRP A 128 -6.60 24.87 -20.28
N GLU A 129 -6.08 24.30 -21.36
CA GLU A 129 -5.43 25.04 -22.45
C GLU A 129 -6.39 25.90 -23.27
N ASP A 130 -7.67 25.54 -23.31
CA ASP A 130 -8.73 26.39 -23.87
C ASP A 130 -9.01 27.66 -23.03
N GLY A 131 -8.51 27.72 -21.79
CA GLY A 131 -8.68 28.82 -20.84
C GLY A 131 -7.35 29.36 -20.27
N ASP A 132 -7.36 29.70 -18.97
CA ASP A 132 -6.14 30.08 -18.24
C ASP A 132 -5.64 28.89 -17.40
N ALA A 133 -4.64 28.17 -17.94
CA ALA A 133 -4.02 27.03 -17.29
C ALA A 133 -2.92 27.41 -16.26
N THR A 134 -2.67 28.70 -16.01
CA THR A 134 -1.49 29.15 -15.23
C THR A 134 -1.48 28.61 -13.81
N GLU A 135 -2.60 28.73 -13.10
CA GLU A 135 -2.74 28.28 -11.72
C GLU A 135 -2.73 26.75 -11.61
N TRP A 136 -3.50 26.07 -12.47
CA TRP A 136 -3.55 24.61 -12.51
C TRP A 136 -2.17 23.99 -12.77
N ARG A 137 -1.41 24.49 -13.76
CA ARG A 137 -0.04 24.01 -14.02
C ARG A 137 0.90 24.30 -12.85
N ALA A 138 0.75 25.44 -12.18
CA ALA A 138 1.55 25.78 -11.01
C ALA A 138 1.28 24.83 -9.84
N ILE A 139 0.02 24.44 -9.62
CA ILE A 139 -0.38 23.46 -8.61
C ILE A 139 0.14 22.07 -8.97
N ALA A 140 -0.08 21.60 -10.21
CA ALA A 140 0.43 20.31 -10.67
C ALA A 140 1.96 20.20 -10.55
N SER A 141 2.68 21.27 -10.90
CA SER A 141 4.14 21.35 -10.70
C SER A 141 4.54 21.37 -9.22
N GLY A 142 3.74 21.99 -8.35
CA GLY A 142 3.95 21.98 -6.90
C GLY A 142 3.75 20.58 -6.31
N VAL A 143 2.74 19.84 -6.78
CA VAL A 143 2.51 18.43 -6.41
C VAL A 143 3.71 17.59 -6.84
N GLU A 144 4.13 17.67 -8.11
CA GLU A 144 5.30 16.93 -8.60
C GLU A 144 6.56 17.23 -7.78
N SER A 145 6.81 18.50 -7.46
CA SER A 145 8.00 18.89 -6.71
C SER A 145 7.98 18.31 -5.29
N SER A 146 6.80 18.25 -4.69
CA SER A 146 6.59 17.67 -3.36
C SER A 146 6.81 16.16 -3.36
N LEU A 147 6.48 15.46 -4.45
CA LEU A 147 6.67 14.01 -4.59
C LEU A 147 8.14 13.59 -4.67
N ARG A 148 9.04 14.46 -5.17
CA ARG A 148 10.49 14.15 -5.26
C ARG A 148 11.15 13.87 -3.91
N GLY A 149 10.58 14.39 -2.82
CA GLY A 149 11.05 14.16 -1.46
C GLY A 149 10.51 12.87 -0.81
N VAL A 150 9.53 12.21 -1.44
CA VAL A 150 8.88 11.04 -0.84
C VAL A 150 9.74 9.80 -1.03
N GLY A 151 10.20 9.23 0.08
CA GLY A 151 10.73 7.87 0.11
C GLY A 151 12.15 7.74 -0.47
N THR A 152 13.16 8.12 0.30
CA THR A 152 14.56 7.67 0.13
C THR A 152 14.91 6.55 1.13
N GLN A 153 13.93 5.72 1.50
CA GLN A 153 14.13 4.61 2.42
C GLN A 153 14.78 3.41 1.70
N ASN A 154 15.78 2.82 2.35
CA ASN A 154 16.61 1.69 1.89
C ASN A 154 15.84 0.35 1.83
N TYR A 155 14.58 0.32 1.39
CA TYR A 155 13.91 -0.95 1.10
C TYR A 155 14.40 -1.45 -0.26
N GLN A 156 15.25 -2.46 -0.22
CA GLN A 156 15.69 -3.18 -1.41
C GLN A 156 14.77 -4.37 -1.66
N ASP A 157 14.40 -4.58 -2.92
CA ASP A 157 13.53 -5.69 -3.29
C ASP A 157 14.24 -7.03 -3.06
N TRP A 158 13.65 -7.88 -2.23
CA TRP A 158 14.18 -9.20 -1.88
C TRP A 158 13.79 -10.28 -2.89
N ALA A 159 12.79 -10.05 -3.74
CA ALA A 159 12.30 -11.05 -4.69
C ALA A 159 13.36 -11.58 -5.68
N PRO A 160 14.37 -10.80 -6.12
CA PRO A 160 15.44 -11.30 -6.99
C PRO A 160 16.33 -12.36 -6.34
N TYR A 161 16.33 -12.48 -5.01
CA TYR A 161 17.19 -13.40 -4.27
C TYR A 161 16.48 -14.75 -4.10
N PRO A 162 16.99 -15.84 -4.71
CA PRO A 162 16.31 -17.14 -4.71
C PRO A 162 16.45 -17.90 -3.37
N GLY A 163 17.47 -17.58 -2.58
CA GLY A 163 17.74 -18.16 -1.27
C GLY A 163 17.17 -17.30 -0.15
N LEU A 164 16.66 -17.95 0.90
CA LEU A 164 16.04 -17.26 2.02
C LEU A 164 17.03 -16.41 2.82
N ALA A 165 18.26 -16.90 3.01
CA ALA A 165 19.25 -16.17 3.81
C ALA A 165 19.63 -14.82 3.16
N GLU A 166 19.86 -14.82 1.85
CA GLU A 166 20.16 -13.62 1.09
C GLU A 166 18.96 -12.67 1.04
N ALA A 167 17.76 -13.20 0.81
CA ALA A 167 16.54 -12.39 0.78
C ALA A 167 16.23 -11.76 2.16
N ALA A 168 16.40 -12.51 3.25
CA ALA A 168 16.17 -12.04 4.61
C ALA A 168 17.14 -10.92 5.01
N ALA A 169 18.43 -11.04 4.63
CA ALA A 169 19.44 -10.01 4.87
C ALA A 169 19.12 -8.67 4.19
N ILE A 170 18.26 -8.69 3.17
CA ILE A 170 17.81 -7.51 2.42
C ILE A 170 16.49 -6.97 2.98
N ALA A 171 15.53 -7.85 3.29
CA ALA A 171 14.17 -7.46 3.65
C ALA A 171 13.98 -7.11 5.13
N LEU A 172 14.66 -7.87 6.02
CA LEU A 172 14.43 -7.81 7.46
C LEU A 172 15.37 -6.81 8.11
N ARG A 173 14.89 -6.13 9.15
CA ARG A 173 15.70 -5.30 10.05
C ARG A 173 16.63 -6.16 10.91
N ASP A 174 16.15 -7.32 11.35
CA ASP A 174 16.83 -8.22 12.29
C ASP A 174 17.07 -9.61 11.65
N PRO A 175 17.83 -9.69 10.54
CA PRO A 175 17.96 -10.94 9.77
C PRO A 175 18.69 -12.04 10.55
N ASP A 176 19.69 -11.70 11.36
CA ASP A 176 20.45 -12.71 12.10
C ASP A 176 19.57 -13.45 13.11
N ALA A 177 18.73 -12.72 13.86
CA ALA A 177 17.77 -13.30 14.80
C ALA A 177 16.77 -14.23 14.08
N ALA A 178 16.20 -13.77 12.97
CA ALA A 178 15.27 -14.57 12.17
C ALA A 178 15.93 -15.86 11.64
N LEU A 179 17.13 -15.74 11.06
CA LEU A 179 17.84 -16.86 10.45
C LEU A 179 18.34 -17.86 11.51
N ASP A 180 18.79 -17.40 12.67
CA ASP A 180 19.21 -18.29 13.77
C ASP A 180 18.05 -19.13 14.31
N GLU A 181 16.88 -18.52 14.51
CA GLU A 181 15.70 -19.27 14.96
C GLU A 181 15.20 -20.23 13.88
N LEU A 182 15.15 -19.80 12.61
CA LEU A 182 14.71 -20.66 11.50
C LEU A 182 15.64 -21.86 11.31
N ARG A 183 16.95 -21.72 11.51
CA ARG A 183 17.91 -22.84 11.48
C ARG A 183 17.58 -23.96 12.46
N ALA A 184 16.84 -23.66 13.54
CA ALA A 184 16.44 -24.68 14.51
C ALA A 184 15.37 -25.66 13.96
N VAL A 185 14.66 -25.28 12.88
CA VAL A 185 13.51 -26.05 12.37
C VAL A 185 13.62 -26.42 10.88
N VAL A 186 14.45 -25.73 10.10
CA VAL A 186 14.63 -25.94 8.66
C VAL A 186 16.09 -25.81 8.23
N ASN A 187 16.50 -26.60 7.23
CA ASN A 187 17.75 -26.34 6.53
C ASN A 187 17.57 -25.19 5.53
N LEU A 188 18.04 -23.99 5.89
CA LEU A 188 17.91 -22.78 5.07
C LEU A 188 18.44 -22.95 3.63
N ALA A 189 19.46 -23.79 3.43
CA ALA A 189 20.04 -24.05 2.11
C ALA A 189 19.08 -24.77 1.15
N ASP A 190 18.04 -25.44 1.66
CA ASP A 190 17.06 -26.19 0.88
C ASP A 190 15.77 -25.38 0.63
N VAL A 191 15.61 -24.24 1.30
CA VAL A 191 14.41 -23.40 1.16
C VAL A 191 14.45 -22.65 -0.17
N ARG A 192 13.42 -22.83 -0.99
CA ARG A 192 13.26 -22.15 -2.30
C ARG A 192 11.95 -21.40 -2.44
N VAL A 193 10.93 -21.80 -1.68
CA VAL A 193 9.60 -21.21 -1.72
C VAL A 193 9.32 -20.50 -0.40
N PHE A 194 9.35 -19.17 -0.46
CA PHE A 194 9.09 -18.31 0.69
C PHE A 194 8.54 -16.96 0.24
N THR A 195 7.86 -16.29 1.17
CA THR A 195 7.51 -14.88 1.10
C THR A 195 8.03 -14.17 2.35
N LEU A 196 8.36 -12.90 2.18
CA LEU A 196 8.78 -12.02 3.26
C LEU A 196 7.82 -10.85 3.31
N ASP A 197 7.53 -10.41 4.52
CA ASP A 197 6.70 -9.23 4.71
C ASP A 197 7.24 -8.35 5.84
N ARG A 198 6.93 -7.08 5.72
CA ARG A 198 7.37 -6.05 6.67
C ARG A 198 6.35 -4.93 6.67
N GLU A 199 5.73 -4.72 7.82
CA GLU A 199 4.75 -3.66 8.02
C GLU A 199 5.12 -2.80 9.23
N PRO A 200 4.93 -1.47 9.17
CA PRO A 200 5.00 -0.66 10.36
C PRO A 200 3.87 -1.08 11.33
N GLY A 201 4.17 -1.15 12.62
CA GLY A 201 3.16 -1.37 13.65
C GLY A 201 2.27 -0.13 13.86
N GLU A 202 1.34 -0.19 14.83
CA GLU A 202 0.48 0.96 15.18
C GLU A 202 1.27 2.23 15.53
N ASN A 203 2.48 2.05 16.08
CA ASN A 203 3.46 3.12 16.20
C ASN A 203 4.44 3.02 15.01
N PRO A 204 4.68 4.11 14.26
CA PRO A 204 5.62 4.11 13.12
C PRO A 204 7.06 3.69 13.46
N GLU A 205 7.46 3.80 14.74
CA GLU A 205 8.76 3.32 15.23
C GLU A 205 8.83 1.80 15.39
N ARG A 206 7.68 1.13 15.44
CA ARG A 206 7.56 -0.32 15.58
C ARG A 206 7.51 -0.99 14.25
N LEU A 207 8.04 -2.20 14.22
CA LEU A 207 8.11 -2.97 13.01
C LEU A 207 7.65 -4.40 13.23
N TRP A 208 6.64 -4.79 12.46
CA TRP A 208 6.26 -6.18 12.30
C TRP A 208 6.93 -6.76 11.05
N GLN A 209 7.44 -7.97 11.17
CA GLN A 209 8.16 -8.66 10.11
C GLN A 209 7.76 -10.12 10.07
N GLN A 210 7.75 -10.70 8.88
CA GLN A 210 7.39 -12.09 8.71
C GLN A 210 8.25 -12.78 7.65
N VAL A 211 8.59 -14.04 7.93
CA VAL A 211 9.06 -15.01 6.94
C VAL A 211 8.07 -16.15 6.91
N ALA A 212 7.51 -16.44 5.75
CA ALA A 212 6.71 -17.63 5.54
C ALA A 212 7.35 -18.50 4.47
N LEU A 213 7.60 -19.76 4.79
CA LEU A 213 8.28 -20.69 3.88
C LEU A 213 7.61 -22.07 3.86
N ILE A 214 7.80 -22.77 2.74
CA ILE A 214 7.37 -24.16 2.58
C ILE A 214 8.60 -25.05 2.55
N GLU A 215 8.58 -26.08 3.39
CA GLU A 215 9.57 -27.15 3.40
C GLU A 215 8.85 -28.50 3.42
N GLY A 216 8.86 -29.18 2.27
CA GLY A 216 8.10 -30.42 2.08
C GLY A 216 6.61 -30.20 2.34
N ARG A 217 6.06 -30.88 3.37
CA ARG A 217 4.64 -30.79 3.76
C ARG A 217 4.42 -29.87 4.97
N ARG A 218 5.34 -28.95 5.25
CA ARG A 218 5.27 -28.03 6.39
C ARG A 218 5.26 -26.58 5.91
N LEU A 219 4.34 -25.80 6.47
CA LEU A 219 4.39 -24.35 6.49
C LEU A 219 5.17 -23.94 7.74
N ILE A 220 6.21 -23.12 7.56
CA ILE A 220 6.97 -22.55 8.66
C ILE A 220 6.82 -21.04 8.59
N LEU A 221 6.38 -20.44 9.69
CA LEU A 221 6.20 -19.00 9.83
C LEU A 221 7.13 -18.52 10.94
N TRP A 222 7.98 -17.56 10.63
CA TRP A 222 8.66 -16.74 11.63
C TRP A 222 8.01 -15.35 11.62
N GLN A 223 7.72 -14.81 12.80
CA GLN A 223 7.19 -13.48 12.97
C GLN A 223 8.01 -12.76 14.02
N GLY A 224 8.44 -11.54 13.74
CA GLY A 224 9.16 -10.67 14.67
C GLY A 224 8.46 -9.32 14.77
N GLU A 225 8.26 -8.83 15.99
CA GLU A 225 7.56 -7.57 16.24
C GLU A 225 8.22 -6.78 17.38
N ASP A 226 8.17 -5.45 17.30
CA ASP A 226 8.46 -4.59 18.43
C ASP A 226 7.22 -4.38 19.31
N GLU A 227 7.29 -4.83 20.56
CA GLU A 227 6.24 -4.67 21.55
C GLU A 227 6.61 -3.62 22.61
N THR A 228 5.59 -3.09 23.29
CA THR A 228 5.82 -2.30 24.51
C THR A 228 6.31 -3.23 25.61
N GLY A 229 7.57 -3.05 26.00
CA GLY A 229 8.15 -3.74 27.13
C GLY A 229 7.76 -3.13 28.48
N ARG A 230 8.35 -3.68 29.55
CA ARG A 230 8.21 -3.06 30.87
C ARG A 230 9.01 -1.75 30.95
N PHE A 231 8.54 -0.82 31.78
CA PHE A 231 9.22 0.46 32.03
C PHE A 231 9.44 1.32 30.76
N ASP A 232 8.45 1.35 29.87
CA ASP A 232 8.49 2.10 28.60
C ASP A 232 9.66 1.70 27.68
N SER A 233 10.16 0.47 27.82
CA SER A 233 11.14 -0.09 26.89
C SER A 233 10.45 -0.60 25.60
N VAL A 234 11.24 -0.73 24.54
CA VAL A 234 10.85 -1.45 23.33
C VAL A 234 11.48 -2.83 23.41
N GLU A 235 10.65 -3.86 23.43
CA GLU A 235 11.09 -5.26 23.45
C GLU A 235 10.84 -5.87 22.07
N PHE A 236 11.85 -6.54 21.51
CA PHE A 236 11.68 -7.33 20.29
C PHE A 236 11.22 -8.73 20.66
N THR A 237 10.06 -9.15 20.16
CA THR A 237 9.51 -10.49 20.33
C THR A 237 9.54 -11.23 19.01
N SER A 238 9.86 -12.52 19.05
CA SER A 238 9.86 -13.40 17.89
C SER A 238 9.11 -14.70 18.18
N THR A 239 8.48 -15.25 17.16
CA THR A 239 7.75 -16.52 17.25
C THR A 239 7.99 -17.36 16.00
N ILE A 240 8.06 -18.70 16.19
CA ILE A 240 8.06 -19.67 15.09
C ILE A 240 6.84 -20.58 15.21
N HIS A 241 6.08 -20.67 14.13
CA HIS A 241 5.00 -21.64 13.94
C HIS A 241 5.40 -22.66 12.88
N VAL A 242 5.32 -23.95 13.23
CA VAL A 242 5.50 -25.06 12.28
C VAL A 242 4.17 -25.78 12.14
N ILE A 243 3.55 -25.66 10.97
CA ILE A 243 2.19 -26.12 10.69
C ILE A 243 2.28 -27.21 9.61
N PRO A 244 1.82 -28.45 9.88
CA PRO A 244 1.71 -29.44 8.83
C PRO A 244 0.63 -28.98 7.83
N LEU A 245 0.93 -29.02 6.53
CA LEU A 245 -0.02 -28.59 5.50
C LEU A 245 -1.31 -29.42 5.48
N SER A 246 -1.28 -30.63 6.04
CA SER A 246 -2.49 -31.44 6.27
C SER A 246 -3.47 -30.85 7.30
N ALA A 247 -3.04 -29.85 8.08
CA ALA A 247 -3.92 -29.11 9.00
C ALA A 247 -4.58 -27.89 8.34
N VAL A 248 -4.21 -27.55 7.11
CA VAL A 248 -4.85 -26.50 6.30
C VAL A 248 -6.20 -27.04 5.83
N THR A 249 -7.27 -26.37 6.20
CA THR A 249 -8.65 -26.73 5.83
C THR A 249 -9.10 -26.03 4.56
N GLU A 250 -8.61 -24.83 4.34
CA GLU A 250 -8.91 -24.01 3.16
C GLU A 250 -7.72 -23.12 2.85
N TYR A 251 -7.50 -22.89 1.56
CA TYR A 251 -6.65 -21.82 1.08
C TYR A 251 -7.38 -21.02 0.01
N LYS A 252 -7.17 -19.71 -0.01
CA LYS A 252 -7.77 -18.80 -1.00
C LYS A 252 -6.65 -18.02 -1.65
N LEU A 253 -6.59 -18.05 -2.98
CA LEU A 253 -5.69 -17.21 -3.77
C LEU A 253 -6.53 -16.26 -4.61
N ARG A 254 -6.38 -14.97 -4.38
CA ARG A 254 -7.03 -13.92 -5.17
C ARG A 254 -5.97 -13.17 -5.95
N THR A 255 -6.18 -13.06 -7.26
CA THR A 255 -5.34 -12.25 -8.15
C THR A 255 -6.20 -11.15 -8.76
N THR A 256 -5.84 -9.90 -8.48
CA THR A 256 -6.54 -8.76 -9.03
C THR A 256 -5.76 -8.21 -10.20
N TYR A 257 -6.43 -7.99 -11.32
CA TYR A 257 -5.86 -7.36 -12.50
C TYR A 257 -6.56 -6.04 -12.77
N GLN A 258 -5.81 -5.07 -13.29
CA GLN A 258 -6.36 -3.82 -13.80
C GLN A 258 -6.08 -3.74 -15.29
N ARG A 259 -7.02 -3.18 -16.05
CA ARG A 259 -6.82 -2.87 -17.46
C ARG A 259 -6.44 -1.40 -17.59
N VAL A 260 -5.27 -1.12 -18.15
CA VAL A 260 -4.79 0.24 -18.44
C VAL A 260 -4.45 0.30 -19.92
N GLY A 261 -5.02 1.25 -20.66
CA GLY A 261 -4.77 1.39 -22.10
C GLY A 261 -5.07 0.10 -22.90
N GLY A 262 -6.11 -0.65 -22.51
CA GLY A 262 -6.49 -1.91 -23.16
C GLY A 262 -5.68 -3.15 -22.74
N VAL A 263 -4.54 -2.97 -22.07
CA VAL A 263 -3.68 -4.07 -21.61
C VAL A 263 -4.03 -4.45 -20.17
N ARG A 264 -4.18 -5.75 -19.91
CA ARG A 264 -4.38 -6.27 -18.56
C ARG A 264 -3.02 -6.45 -17.89
N SER A 265 -2.85 -5.89 -16.68
CA SER A 265 -1.67 -6.13 -15.85
C SER A 265 -2.09 -6.54 -14.44
N LEU A 266 -1.20 -7.29 -13.78
CA LEU A 266 -1.39 -7.69 -12.38
C LEU A 266 -1.34 -6.43 -11.49
N LEU A 267 -2.25 -6.37 -10.52
CA LEU A 267 -2.38 -5.24 -9.59
C LEU A 267 -2.12 -5.68 -8.14
N SER A 268 -2.72 -6.79 -7.72
CA SER A 268 -2.46 -7.39 -6.40
C SER A 268 -2.60 -8.91 -6.43
N VAL A 269 -1.91 -9.55 -5.49
CA VAL A 269 -2.02 -10.97 -5.16
C VAL A 269 -2.23 -11.07 -3.67
N ASP A 270 -3.31 -11.73 -3.30
CA ASP A 270 -3.66 -11.95 -1.91
C ASP A 270 -3.82 -13.46 -1.68
N PHE A 271 -3.27 -13.96 -0.58
CA PHE A 271 -3.30 -15.37 -0.23
C PHE A 271 -3.72 -15.55 1.23
N TRP A 272 -4.75 -16.36 1.46
CA TRP A 272 -5.22 -16.73 2.79
C TRP A 272 -5.07 -18.22 3.02
N LEU A 273 -4.71 -18.58 4.24
CA LEU A 273 -4.70 -19.95 4.75
C LEU A 273 -5.54 -20.04 6.01
N PHE A 274 -6.40 -21.05 6.07
CA PHE A 274 -7.22 -21.37 7.23
C PHE A 274 -6.81 -22.75 7.75
N THR A 275 -6.65 -22.87 9.07
CA THR A 275 -6.25 -24.15 9.69
C THR A 275 -7.32 -24.69 10.63
N ALA A 276 -7.37 -26.01 10.82
CA ALA A 276 -8.29 -26.62 11.77
C ALA A 276 -7.94 -26.30 13.24
N THR A 277 -6.74 -25.78 13.49
CA THR A 277 -6.23 -25.55 14.85
C THR A 277 -6.74 -24.20 15.37
N SER A 278 -7.45 -24.24 16.50
CA SER A 278 -7.86 -23.04 17.24
C SER A 278 -6.60 -22.30 17.73
N ALA A 279 -6.39 -21.07 17.26
CA ALA A 279 -5.27 -20.24 17.68
C ALA A 279 -5.55 -19.53 19.01
N LYS A 280 -6.81 -19.17 19.27
CA LYS A 280 -7.25 -18.52 20.51
C LYS A 280 -8.59 -19.09 20.94
N SER A 281 -8.76 -19.32 22.23
CA SER A 281 -10.05 -19.65 22.83
C SER A 281 -10.45 -18.53 23.77
N ARG A 282 -11.60 -17.90 23.52
CA ARG A 282 -12.16 -16.88 24.42
C ARG A 282 -13.39 -17.42 25.10
N ALA A 283 -13.34 -17.52 26.43
CA ALA A 283 -14.54 -17.80 27.22
C ALA A 283 -15.48 -16.58 27.12
N VAL A 284 -16.66 -16.79 26.53
CA VAL A 284 -17.70 -15.77 26.38
C VAL A 284 -18.69 -15.86 27.54
N SER A 285 -18.92 -17.06 28.07
CA SER A 285 -19.73 -17.31 29.27
C SER A 285 -19.24 -18.56 30.00
N ILE A 286 -19.90 -18.93 31.11
CA ILE A 286 -19.61 -20.16 31.86
C ILE A 286 -19.79 -21.42 30.99
N SER A 287 -20.64 -21.37 29.97
CA SER A 287 -20.94 -22.50 29.08
C SER A 287 -20.52 -22.30 27.62
N GLU A 288 -19.95 -21.15 27.25
CA GLU A 288 -19.61 -20.82 25.87
C GLU A 288 -18.16 -20.37 25.77
N THR A 289 -17.39 -21.10 24.95
CA THR A 289 -16.04 -20.72 24.54
C THR A 289 -16.03 -20.62 23.03
N LYS A 290 -15.66 -19.46 22.49
CA LYS A 290 -15.44 -19.28 21.06
C LYS A 290 -14.00 -19.65 20.73
N TYR A 291 -13.85 -20.49 19.71
CA TYR A 291 -12.57 -20.88 19.14
C TYR A 291 -12.35 -20.05 17.88
N GLU A 292 -11.27 -19.28 17.83
CA GLU A 292 -10.83 -18.58 16.63
C GLU A 292 -9.89 -19.48 15.85
N VAL A 293 -10.27 -19.79 14.61
CA VAL A 293 -9.44 -20.50 13.64
C VAL A 293 -8.23 -19.62 13.30
N ALA A 294 -7.04 -20.21 13.24
CA ALA A 294 -5.87 -19.48 12.74
C ALA A 294 -6.07 -19.16 11.25
N GLU A 295 -6.17 -17.87 10.95
CA GLU A 295 -6.12 -17.30 9.60
C GLU A 295 -4.74 -16.69 9.39
N PHE A 296 -4.11 -17.03 8.26
CA PHE A 296 -2.86 -16.40 7.83
C PHE A 296 -3.11 -15.68 6.51
N TYR A 297 -2.71 -14.43 6.45
CA TYR A 297 -2.84 -13.57 5.27
C TYR A 297 -1.47 -13.16 4.76
N PHE A 298 -1.31 -13.17 3.44
CA PHE A 298 -0.14 -12.69 2.74
C PHE A 298 -0.60 -11.85 1.56
N GLY A 299 -0.18 -10.59 1.49
CA GLY A 299 -0.54 -9.66 0.42
C GLY A 299 0.69 -9.12 -0.28
N LYS A 300 0.61 -8.98 -1.61
CA LYS A 300 1.56 -8.19 -2.40
C LYS A 300 0.83 -7.41 -3.48
N SER A 301 1.29 -6.22 -3.80
CA SER A 301 0.66 -5.34 -4.78
C SER A 301 1.68 -4.62 -5.65
N ILE A 302 1.20 -3.81 -6.59
CA ILE A 302 2.09 -2.97 -7.40
C ILE A 302 2.86 -1.92 -6.57
N VAL A 303 2.35 -1.56 -5.39
CA VAL A 303 2.98 -0.61 -4.45
C VAL A 303 3.56 -1.27 -3.20
N ASP A 304 3.18 -2.52 -2.93
CA ASP A 304 3.80 -3.38 -1.92
C ASP A 304 4.61 -4.50 -2.58
N GLY A 305 5.92 -4.28 -2.72
CA GLY A 305 6.86 -5.26 -3.27
C GLY A 305 6.85 -5.42 -4.79
N GLY A 306 5.80 -4.97 -5.48
CA GLY A 306 5.73 -4.94 -6.93
C GLY A 306 5.59 -6.32 -7.58
N LEU A 307 5.81 -6.37 -8.90
CA LEU A 307 5.55 -7.58 -9.70
C LEU A 307 6.35 -8.80 -9.24
N ALA A 308 7.64 -8.62 -8.92
CA ALA A 308 8.51 -9.72 -8.54
C ALA A 308 8.05 -10.39 -7.23
N GLN A 309 7.66 -9.62 -6.22
CA GLN A 309 7.12 -10.18 -4.98
C GLN A 309 5.72 -10.79 -5.17
N MET A 310 4.87 -10.19 -6.01
CA MET A 310 3.60 -10.82 -6.40
C MET A 310 3.81 -12.19 -7.07
N GLU A 311 4.83 -12.33 -7.94
CA GLU A 311 5.19 -13.61 -8.54
C GLU A 311 5.73 -14.62 -7.51
N ARG A 312 6.51 -14.17 -6.53
CA ARG A 312 6.96 -15.01 -5.40
C ARG A 312 5.78 -15.50 -4.57
N LEU A 313 4.79 -14.64 -4.29
CA LEU A 313 3.58 -15.03 -3.57
C LEU A 313 2.72 -16.02 -4.37
N LEU A 314 2.63 -15.86 -5.70
CA LEU A 314 1.99 -16.85 -6.57
C LEU A 314 2.71 -18.21 -6.55
N GLN A 315 4.06 -18.21 -6.52
CA GLN A 315 4.84 -19.43 -6.37
C GLN A 315 4.58 -20.09 -5.01
N PHE A 316 4.51 -19.29 -3.95
CA PHE A 316 4.19 -19.73 -2.60
C PHE A 316 2.82 -20.41 -2.52
N GLY A 317 1.76 -19.75 -3.01
CA GLY A 317 0.41 -20.32 -3.04
C GLY A 317 0.32 -21.62 -3.84
N ARG A 318 1.04 -21.73 -4.97
CA ARG A 318 1.12 -22.98 -5.74
C ARG A 318 1.79 -24.12 -4.96
N ALA A 319 2.86 -23.84 -4.23
CA ALA A 319 3.55 -24.86 -3.43
C ALA A 319 2.66 -25.38 -2.29
N VAL A 320 1.92 -24.49 -1.62
CA VAL A 320 0.93 -24.89 -0.62
C VAL A 320 -0.11 -25.84 -1.24
N ALA A 321 -0.68 -25.47 -2.39
CA ALA A 321 -1.69 -26.28 -3.07
C ALA A 321 -1.17 -27.66 -3.54
N GLN A 322 0.13 -27.78 -3.84
CA GLN A 322 0.75 -29.06 -4.23
C GLN A 322 1.02 -29.99 -3.05
N HIS A 323 1.14 -29.44 -1.85
CA HIS A 323 1.56 -30.18 -0.66
C HIS A 323 0.49 -30.27 0.45
N ALA A 324 -0.65 -29.59 0.29
CA ALA A 324 -1.87 -29.80 1.08
C ALA A 324 -2.35 -31.25 0.94
#